data_AF-A0A940BDH0-F1
#
_entry.id   AF-A0A940BDH0-F1
#
_cell.length_a   1.000
_cell.length_b   1.000
_cell.length_c   1.000
_cell.angle_alpha   90.00
_cell.angle_beta   90.00
_cell.angle_gamma   90.00
#
_symmetry.space_group_name_H-M   'P 1'
#
loop_
_entity.id
_entity.type
_entity.pdbx_description
1 polymer ?
#
loop_
_entity_poly.entity_id
_entity_poly.type
_entity_poly.pdbx_seq_one_letter_code
_entity_poly.pdbx_strand_id
1 'polypeptide(L)'
;MKSKTKIIMFLGMVFLLFAAVSCHAEEIVMLPTKIAEKYRDAASNFSGVLIGHATSMYWILATISLVWTGGQMLLRRAELAEFAGEFLRFSIFAGLYLWLLQNMSGGLNFINGLYRSFVQLAGEAESSLASGMEQSFASYGVNIYNTFIKMYPSLGIAESICIFFISIACFVIMILISINIALQSATIWLYGY
;
A
#
# COMPACT_ATOMS: atom_id res chain seq x y z
N MET A 1 -54.24 14.57 -5.60
CA MET A 1 -53.09 15.47 -5.86
C MET A 1 -52.04 15.49 -4.75
N LYS A 2 -52.38 15.54 -3.45
CA LYS A 2 -51.39 15.60 -2.34
C LYS A 2 -50.37 14.43 -2.27
N SER A 3 -50.73 13.22 -2.70
CA SER A 3 -49.81 12.06 -2.70
C SER A 3 -48.72 12.16 -3.79
N LYS A 4 -49.06 12.63 -4.99
CA LYS A 4 -48.10 12.80 -6.09
C LYS A 4 -47.04 13.87 -5.76
N THR A 5 -47.43 14.96 -5.09
CA THR A 5 -46.49 16.00 -4.64
C THR A 5 -45.52 15.47 -3.58
N LYS A 6 -45.98 14.62 -2.64
CA LYS A 6 -45.09 13.98 -1.66
C LYS A 6 -44.11 12.99 -2.31
N ILE A 7 -44.55 12.24 -3.31
CA ILE A 7 -43.68 11.31 -4.05
C ILE A 7 -42.63 12.07 -4.86
N ILE A 8 -43.01 13.16 -5.54
CA ILE A 8 -42.08 14.01 -6.31
C ILE A 8 -41.08 14.70 -5.36
N MET A 9 -41.54 15.15 -4.19
CA MET A 9 -40.68 15.78 -3.19
C MET A 9 -39.73 14.77 -2.52
N PHE A 10 -40.19 13.53 -2.28
CA PHE A 10 -39.35 12.44 -1.77
C PHE A 10 -38.32 12.00 -2.82
N LEU A 11 -38.72 11.87 -4.08
CA LEU A 11 -37.81 11.53 -5.18
C LEU A 11 -36.79 12.65 -5.46
N GLY A 12 -37.19 13.91 -5.32
CA GLY A 12 -36.29 15.06 -5.40
C GLY A 12 -35.32 15.18 -4.22
N MET A 13 -35.76 14.82 -3.01
CA MET A 13 -34.90 14.75 -1.82
C MET A 13 -33.91 13.59 -1.91
N VAL A 14 -34.34 12.44 -2.44
CA VAL A 14 -33.46 11.33 -2.81
C VAL A 14 -32.45 11.84 -3.85
N PHE A 15 -32.88 12.42 -4.96
CA PHE A 15 -31.98 12.97 -5.99
C PHE A 15 -30.94 13.97 -5.44
N LEU A 16 -31.31 14.83 -4.49
CA LEU A 16 -30.40 15.77 -3.81
C LEU A 16 -29.34 15.04 -2.95
N LEU A 17 -29.72 14.00 -2.22
CA LEU A 17 -28.77 13.15 -1.50
C LEU A 17 -27.83 12.40 -2.46
N PHE A 18 -28.32 12.02 -3.64
CA PHE A 18 -27.55 11.32 -4.68
C PHE A 18 -26.55 12.23 -5.42
N ALA A 19 -26.92 13.48 -5.69
CA ALA A 19 -26.03 14.49 -6.26
C ALA A 19 -24.90 14.88 -5.28
N ALA A 20 -25.15 14.81 -3.97
CA ALA A 20 -24.14 15.07 -2.96
C ALA A 20 -22.98 14.06 -3.01
N VAL A 21 -23.24 12.79 -3.35
CA VAL A 21 -22.19 11.76 -3.52
C VAL A 21 -21.29 12.10 -4.71
N SER A 22 -21.84 12.54 -5.84
CA SER A 22 -21.05 12.98 -6.99
C SER A 22 -20.25 14.26 -6.70
N CYS A 23 -20.73 15.13 -5.80
CA CYS A 23 -20.00 16.31 -5.32
C CYS A 23 -18.79 15.95 -4.41
N HIS A 24 -18.85 14.82 -3.71
CA HIS A 24 -17.77 14.34 -2.82
C HIS A 24 -16.98 13.18 -3.44
N ALA A 25 -17.22 12.85 -4.70
CA ALA A 25 -16.59 11.75 -5.40
C ALA A 25 -15.06 11.84 -5.42
N GLU A 26 -14.53 13.03 -5.67
CA GLU A 26 -13.08 13.29 -5.68
C GLU A 26 -12.45 13.12 -4.29
N GLU A 27 -13.17 13.54 -3.23
CA GLU A 27 -12.72 13.33 -1.87
C GLU A 27 -12.69 11.83 -1.51
N ILE A 28 -13.75 11.09 -1.86
CA ILE A 28 -13.86 9.65 -1.61
C ILE A 28 -12.73 8.87 -2.30
N VAL A 29 -12.36 9.26 -3.51
CA VAL A 29 -11.25 8.64 -4.26
C VAL A 29 -9.90 8.91 -3.58
N MET A 30 -9.70 10.11 -3.05
CA MET A 30 -8.43 10.50 -2.42
C MET A 30 -8.26 10.06 -0.97
N LEU A 31 -9.35 9.73 -0.26
CA LEU A 31 -9.31 9.33 1.16
C LEU A 31 -8.31 8.19 1.47
N PRO A 32 -8.27 7.07 0.72
CA PRO A 32 -7.34 5.95 0.97
C PRO A 32 -5.88 6.40 0.94
N THR A 33 -5.50 7.20 -0.05
CA THR A 33 -4.13 7.72 -0.15
C THR A 33 -3.79 8.73 0.93
N LYS A 34 -4.73 9.62 1.30
CA LYS A 34 -4.53 10.54 2.43
C LYS A 34 -4.30 9.79 3.74
N ILE A 35 -4.99 8.66 3.94
CA ILE A 35 -4.79 7.80 5.11
C ILE A 35 -3.41 7.16 5.05
N ALA A 36 -3.03 6.56 3.93
CA ALA A 36 -1.72 5.95 3.75
C ALA A 36 -0.56 6.95 3.96
N GLU A 37 -0.69 8.18 3.46
CA GLU A 37 0.28 9.26 3.67
C GLU A 37 0.48 9.61 5.14
N LYS A 38 -0.61 9.75 5.91
CA LYS A 38 -0.52 10.01 7.36
C LYS A 38 0.21 8.90 8.10
N TYR A 39 -0.07 7.63 7.75
CA TYR A 39 0.62 6.50 8.36
C TYR A 39 2.09 6.44 7.98
N ARG A 40 2.43 6.74 6.71
CA ARG A 40 3.81 6.84 6.25
C ARG A 40 4.58 7.91 7.04
N ASP A 41 4.00 9.09 7.18
CA ASP A 41 4.65 10.20 7.87
C ASP A 41 4.86 9.86 9.36
N ALA A 42 3.88 9.21 9.99
CA ALA A 42 4.04 8.69 11.35
C ALA A 42 5.14 7.61 11.44
N ALA A 43 5.16 6.67 10.49
CA ALA A 43 6.11 5.56 10.44
C ALA A 43 7.57 6.02 10.28
N SER A 44 7.81 7.11 9.55
CA SER A 44 9.15 7.68 9.35
C SER A 44 9.88 8.02 10.66
N ASN A 45 9.15 8.33 11.73
CA ASN A 45 9.73 8.65 13.03
C ASN A 45 10.32 7.44 13.76
N PHE A 46 9.82 6.23 13.47
CA PHE A 46 10.32 5.00 14.11
C PHE A 46 11.63 4.53 13.49
N SER A 47 11.88 4.88 12.23
CA SER A 47 12.97 4.32 11.45
C SER A 47 14.35 4.57 12.06
N GLY A 48 14.63 5.81 12.44
CA GLY A 48 15.94 6.16 13.02
C GLY A 48 16.25 5.38 14.30
N VAL A 49 15.25 5.18 15.15
CA VAL A 49 15.40 4.43 16.40
C VAL A 49 15.59 2.94 16.12
N LEU A 50 14.79 2.37 15.22
CA LEU A 50 14.81 0.94 14.92
C LEU A 50 16.11 0.52 14.23
N ILE A 51 16.57 1.27 13.22
CA ILE A 51 17.85 1.02 12.54
C ILE A 51 19.02 1.11 13.51
N GLY A 52 19.01 2.08 14.43
CA GLY A 52 20.08 2.26 15.41
C GLY A 52 20.25 1.04 16.31
N HIS A 53 19.14 0.54 16.87
CA HIS A 53 19.15 -0.69 17.67
C HIS A 53 19.49 -1.93 16.83
N ALA A 54 18.90 -2.06 15.63
CA ALA A 54 19.17 -3.20 14.75
C ALA A 54 20.64 -3.26 14.31
N THR A 55 21.27 -2.11 14.02
CA THR A 55 22.71 -2.02 13.67
C THR A 55 23.58 -2.49 14.83
N SER A 56 23.21 -2.12 16.07
CA SER A 56 23.93 -2.56 17.26
C SER A 56 23.83 -4.08 17.44
N MET A 57 22.63 -4.66 17.30
CA MET A 57 22.42 -6.11 17.36
C MET A 57 23.16 -6.83 16.22
N TYR A 58 23.13 -6.26 15.02
CA TYR A 58 23.84 -6.79 13.85
C TYR A 58 25.33 -6.95 14.13
N TRP A 59 26.00 -5.94 14.68
CA TRP A 59 27.42 -6.03 14.99
C TRP A 59 27.73 -7.10 16.04
N ILE A 60 26.89 -7.23 17.09
CA ILE A 60 27.05 -8.28 18.09
C ILE A 60 26.98 -9.66 17.43
N LEU A 61 25.95 -9.90 16.62
CA LEU A 61 25.77 -11.17 15.91
C LEU A 61 26.91 -11.43 14.91
N ALA A 62 27.33 -10.41 14.17
CA ALA A 62 28.44 -10.49 13.22
C ALA A 62 29.75 -10.86 13.95
N THR A 63 30.04 -10.24 15.09
CA THR A 63 31.21 -10.58 15.90
C THR A 63 31.13 -12.00 16.46
N ILE A 64 29.99 -12.43 16.98
CA ILE A 64 29.81 -13.81 17.47
C ILE A 64 30.04 -14.81 16.33
N SER A 65 29.47 -14.54 15.15
CA SER A 65 29.67 -15.37 13.96
C SER A 65 31.14 -15.43 13.54
N LEU A 66 31.83 -14.29 13.53
CA LEU A 66 33.26 -14.22 13.19
C LEU A 66 34.10 -15.02 14.17
N VAL A 67 33.88 -14.84 15.48
CA VAL A 67 34.62 -15.54 16.54
C VAL A 67 34.37 -17.04 16.49
N TRP A 68 33.15 -17.47 16.22
CA TRP A 68 32.82 -18.88 16.09
C TRP A 68 33.49 -19.53 14.89
N THR A 69 33.32 -18.95 13.70
CA THR A 69 33.91 -19.49 12.46
C THR A 69 35.44 -19.46 12.52
N GLY A 70 36.02 -18.35 12.98
CA GLY A 70 37.46 -18.23 13.21
C GLY A 70 37.97 -19.19 14.29
N GLY A 71 37.19 -19.42 15.35
CA GLY A 71 37.51 -20.36 16.41
C GLY A 71 37.58 -21.81 15.94
N GLN A 72 36.64 -22.24 15.10
CA GLN A 72 36.66 -23.58 14.49
C GLN A 72 37.87 -23.79 13.57
N MET A 73 38.26 -22.75 12.82
CA MET A 73 39.47 -22.79 11.98
C MET A 73 40.75 -22.86 12.81
N LEU A 74 40.79 -22.15 13.93
CA LEU A 74 41.92 -22.20 14.87
C LEU A 74 42.12 -23.63 15.42
N LEU A 75 41.04 -24.31 15.81
CA LEU A 75 41.08 -25.68 16.34
C LEU A 75 41.57 -26.70 15.31
N ARG A 76 41.24 -26.51 14.02
CA ARG A 76 41.65 -27.41 12.93
C ARG A 76 43.01 -27.06 12.33
N ARG A 77 43.71 -26.03 12.85
CA ARG A 77 44.98 -25.52 12.32
C ARG A 77 44.90 -25.14 10.84
N ALA A 78 43.85 -24.40 10.47
CA ALA A 78 43.67 -23.90 9.11
C ALA A 78 44.88 -23.07 8.65
N GLU A 79 45.21 -23.17 7.37
CA GLU A 79 46.28 -22.36 6.78
C GLU A 79 45.85 -20.89 6.64
N LEU A 80 46.83 -19.97 6.58
CA LEU A 80 46.56 -18.53 6.52
C LEU A 80 45.75 -18.13 5.30
N ALA A 81 45.90 -18.86 4.18
CA ALA A 81 45.12 -18.66 2.95
C ALA A 81 43.66 -19.15 3.10
N GLU A 82 43.43 -20.25 3.82
CA GLU A 82 42.09 -20.77 4.10
C GLU A 82 41.30 -19.80 4.99
N PHE A 83 41.95 -19.26 6.03
CA PHE A 83 41.38 -18.22 6.88
C PHE A 83 41.08 -16.93 6.09
N ALA A 84 42.01 -16.46 5.25
CA ALA A 84 41.83 -15.24 4.46
C ALA A 84 40.64 -15.36 3.48
N GLY A 85 40.46 -16.52 2.87
CA GLY A 85 39.31 -16.80 1.99
C GLY A 85 37.98 -16.74 2.75
N GLU A 86 37.91 -17.35 3.93
CA GLU A 86 36.70 -17.31 4.75
C GLU A 86 36.43 -15.92 5.33
N PHE A 87 37.46 -15.21 5.77
CA PHE A 87 37.34 -13.84 6.26
C PHE A 87 36.85 -12.89 5.18
N LEU A 88 37.33 -13.04 3.94
CA LEU A 88 36.85 -12.26 2.80
C LEU A 88 35.39 -12.59 2.51
N ARG A 89 35.02 -13.87 2.47
CA ARG A 89 33.64 -14.30 2.29
C ARG A 89 32.73 -13.70 3.36
N PHE A 90 33.11 -13.83 4.62
CA PHE A 90 32.41 -13.22 5.74
C PHE A 90 32.29 -11.71 5.57
N SER A 91 33.37 -11.01 5.23
CA SER A 91 33.38 -9.54 5.08
C SER A 91 32.48 -9.06 3.95
N ILE A 92 32.42 -9.79 2.84
CA ILE A 92 31.53 -9.47 1.71
C ILE A 92 30.07 -9.62 2.15
N PHE A 93 29.70 -10.76 2.75
CA PHE A 93 28.32 -10.98 3.20
C PHE A 93 27.95 -10.03 4.34
N ALA A 94 28.85 -9.82 5.31
CA ALA A 94 28.64 -8.90 6.40
C ALA A 94 28.45 -7.47 5.88
N GLY A 95 29.37 -6.99 5.04
CA GLY A 95 29.26 -5.67 4.41
C GLY A 95 27.96 -5.50 3.63
N LEU A 96 27.54 -6.53 2.87
CA LEU A 96 26.28 -6.53 2.14
C LEU A 96 25.07 -6.42 3.07
N TYR A 97 25.01 -7.23 4.14
CA TYR A 97 23.89 -7.19 5.08
C TYR A 97 23.82 -5.88 5.86
N LEU A 98 24.96 -5.31 6.24
CA LEU A 98 25.03 -4.00 6.88
C LEU A 98 24.58 -2.90 5.93
N TRP A 99 25.01 -2.95 4.67
CA TRP A 99 24.55 -2.03 3.64
C TRP A 99 23.04 -2.11 3.46
N LEU A 100 22.48 -3.33 3.37
CA LEU A 100 21.04 -3.54 3.29
C LEU A 100 20.33 -2.96 4.50
N LEU A 101 20.79 -3.24 5.72
CA LEU A 101 20.17 -2.76 6.95
C LEU A 101 20.08 -1.23 7.03
N GLN A 102 21.13 -0.52 6.59
CA GLN A 102 21.20 0.94 6.66
C GLN A 102 20.47 1.65 5.51
N ASN A 103 20.39 1.00 4.35
CA ASN A 103 19.80 1.59 3.13
C ASN A 103 18.39 1.07 2.82
N MET A 104 17.85 0.13 3.62
CA MET A 104 16.49 -0.39 3.45
C MET A 104 15.44 0.69 3.73
N SER A 105 15.58 1.37 4.86
CA SER A 105 14.58 2.27 5.45
C SER A 105 14.96 3.76 5.38
N GLY A 106 16.18 4.09 4.96
CA GLY A 106 16.66 5.47 4.73
C GLY A 106 17.25 5.71 3.33
N GLY A 107 17.24 6.98 2.89
CA GLY A 107 18.01 7.58 1.78
C GLY A 107 17.75 7.05 0.37
N LEU A 108 18.06 5.77 0.13
CA LEU A 108 17.89 5.10 -1.17
C LEU A 108 16.49 4.50 -1.33
N ASN A 109 15.72 4.38 -0.24
CA ASN A 109 14.33 3.98 -0.25
C ASN A 109 14.11 2.68 -1.05
N PHE A 110 14.97 1.67 -0.86
CA PHE A 110 14.94 0.43 -1.65
C PHE A 110 13.56 -0.24 -1.63
N ILE A 111 12.88 -0.21 -0.48
CA ILE A 111 11.51 -0.70 -0.32
C ILE A 111 10.52 0.08 -1.20
N ASN A 112 10.69 1.41 -1.32
CA ASN A 112 9.87 2.21 -2.22
C ASN A 112 10.21 1.99 -3.69
N GLY A 113 11.48 1.75 -4.00
CA GLY A 113 11.90 1.35 -5.33
C GLY A 113 11.24 0.04 -5.75
N LEU A 114 11.27 -0.98 -4.88
CA LEU A 114 10.57 -2.24 -5.09
C LEU A 114 9.06 -2.03 -5.23
N TYR A 115 8.45 -1.33 -4.29
CA TYR A 115 7.02 -1.02 -4.33
C TYR A 115 6.61 -0.34 -5.64
N ARG A 116 7.37 0.69 -6.07
CA ARG A 116 7.15 1.39 -7.33
C ARG A 116 7.32 0.47 -8.54
N SER A 117 8.30 -0.42 -8.54
CA SER A 117 8.48 -1.40 -9.61
C SER A 117 7.28 -2.35 -9.70
N PHE A 118 6.73 -2.82 -8.57
CA PHE A 118 5.52 -3.65 -8.58
C PHE A 118 4.30 -2.88 -9.07
N VAL A 119 4.12 -1.63 -8.64
CA VAL A 119 3.03 -0.75 -9.14
C VAL A 119 3.20 -0.46 -10.63
N GLN A 120 4.44 -0.27 -11.11
CA GLN A 120 4.73 -0.06 -12.53
C GLN A 120 4.37 -1.30 -13.35
N LEU A 121 4.79 -2.49 -12.92
CA LEU A 121 4.42 -3.76 -13.57
C LEU A 121 2.90 -3.98 -13.57
N ALA A 122 2.22 -3.61 -12.49
CA ALA A 122 0.75 -3.63 -12.43
C ALA A 122 0.13 -2.63 -13.42
N GLY A 123 0.71 -1.43 -13.54
CA GLY A 123 0.28 -0.40 -14.51
C GLY A 123 0.53 -0.79 -15.97
N GLU A 124 1.57 -1.59 -16.25
CA GLU A 124 1.81 -2.19 -17.57
C GLU A 124 0.77 -3.27 -17.91
N ALA A 125 0.33 -4.04 -16.92
CA ALA A 125 -0.73 -5.04 -17.10
C ALA A 125 -2.13 -4.40 -17.23
N GLU A 126 -2.39 -3.33 -16.48
CA GLU A 126 -3.67 -2.62 -16.50
C GLU A 126 -3.41 -1.12 -16.25
N SER A 127 -3.58 -0.32 -17.32
CA SER A 127 -3.19 1.10 -17.36
C SER A 127 -3.85 1.99 -16.31
N SER A 128 -4.99 1.57 -15.77
CA SER A 128 -5.72 2.25 -14.70
C SER A 128 -5.02 2.19 -13.33
N LEU A 129 -4.13 1.21 -13.11
CA LEU A 129 -3.40 1.01 -11.85
C LEU A 129 -2.11 1.85 -11.78
N ALA A 130 -1.71 2.48 -12.89
CA ALA A 130 -0.51 3.31 -12.96
C ALA A 130 -0.60 4.59 -12.11
N SER A 131 -1.82 5.09 -11.82
CA SER A 131 -2.03 6.29 -10.99
C SER A 131 -2.02 6.03 -9.47
N GLY A 132 -1.64 4.83 -9.05
CA GLY A 132 -1.62 4.42 -7.65
C GLY A 132 -2.76 3.46 -7.34
N MET A 133 -2.40 2.22 -6.96
CA MET A 133 -3.35 1.12 -6.76
C MET A 133 -4.45 1.46 -5.75
N GLU A 134 -4.13 2.23 -4.70
CA GLU A 134 -5.07 2.65 -3.66
C GLU A 134 -6.25 3.46 -4.25
N GLN A 135 -6.00 4.39 -5.17
CA GLN A 135 -7.02 5.30 -5.71
C GLN A 135 -7.79 4.69 -6.89
N SER A 136 -7.15 3.79 -7.65
CA SER A 136 -7.74 3.19 -8.85
C SER A 136 -9.03 2.43 -8.53
N PHE A 137 -9.04 1.63 -7.45
CA PHE A 137 -10.25 0.87 -7.06
C PHE A 137 -11.38 1.78 -6.55
N ALA A 138 -11.07 2.82 -5.77
CA ALA A 138 -12.08 3.80 -5.35
C ALA A 138 -12.65 4.57 -6.56
N SER A 139 -11.80 4.93 -7.53
CA SER A 139 -12.19 5.60 -8.79
C SER A 139 -13.13 4.72 -9.61
N TYR A 140 -12.85 3.42 -9.69
CA TYR A 140 -13.73 2.47 -10.37
C TYR A 140 -15.11 2.37 -9.70
N GLY A 141 -15.16 2.30 -8.37
CA GLY A 141 -16.44 2.34 -7.64
C GLY A 141 -17.24 3.59 -7.99
N VAL A 142 -16.63 4.77 -7.89
CA VAL A 142 -17.26 6.05 -8.24
C VAL A 142 -17.72 6.09 -9.69
N ASN A 143 -16.95 5.52 -10.63
CA ASN A 143 -17.30 5.49 -12.05
C ASN A 143 -18.51 4.59 -12.33
N ILE A 144 -18.58 3.41 -11.71
CA ILE A 144 -19.74 2.51 -11.81
C ILE A 144 -21.00 3.22 -11.31
N TYR A 145 -20.90 3.93 -10.20
CA TYR A 145 -22.00 4.72 -9.64
C TYR A 145 -22.41 5.89 -10.55
N ASN A 146 -21.45 6.65 -11.08
CA ASN A 146 -21.74 7.76 -12.00
C ASN A 146 -22.35 7.27 -13.33
N THR A 147 -21.96 6.08 -13.79
CA THR A 147 -22.54 5.44 -14.97
C THR A 147 -24.01 5.08 -14.73
N PHE A 148 -24.34 4.57 -13.55
CA PHE A 148 -25.74 4.35 -13.16
C PHE A 148 -26.57 5.65 -13.17
N ILE A 149 -26.07 6.73 -12.57
CA ILE A 149 -26.77 8.03 -12.57
C ILE A 149 -27.03 8.54 -13.98
N LYS A 150 -26.10 8.33 -14.92
CA LYS A 150 -26.26 8.72 -16.33
C LYS A 150 -27.28 7.85 -17.07
N MET A 151 -27.41 6.58 -16.71
CA MET A 151 -28.33 5.63 -17.37
C MET A 151 -29.74 5.66 -16.77
N TYR A 152 -29.89 6.16 -15.53
CA TYR A 152 -31.16 6.31 -14.83
C TYR A 152 -32.30 6.94 -15.66
N PRO A 153 -32.09 8.02 -16.45
CA PRO A 153 -33.15 8.64 -17.24
C PRO A 153 -33.71 7.76 -18.37
N SER A 154 -32.96 6.73 -18.78
CA SER A 154 -33.31 5.84 -19.91
C SER A 154 -33.93 4.49 -19.50
N LEU A 155 -34.02 4.20 -18.20
CA LEU A 155 -34.43 2.90 -17.68
C LEU A 155 -35.88 2.90 -17.17
N GLY A 156 -36.55 1.75 -17.25
CA GLY A 156 -37.84 1.54 -16.59
C GLY A 156 -37.74 1.61 -15.07
N ILE A 157 -38.82 2.00 -14.37
CA ILE A 157 -38.82 2.20 -12.90
C ILE A 157 -38.36 0.94 -12.14
N ALA A 158 -38.77 -0.25 -12.58
CA ALA A 158 -38.37 -1.52 -11.95
C ALA A 158 -36.89 -1.86 -12.18
N GLU A 159 -36.37 -1.60 -13.39
CA GLU A 159 -34.98 -1.87 -13.76
C GLU A 159 -34.02 -0.94 -13.02
N SER A 160 -34.39 0.34 -12.88
CA SER A 160 -33.63 1.33 -12.12
C SER A 160 -33.44 0.94 -10.65
N ILE A 161 -34.44 0.31 -10.02
CA ILE A 161 -34.33 -0.13 -8.62
C ILE A 161 -33.34 -1.30 -8.50
N CYS A 162 -33.39 -2.28 -9.41
CA CYS A 162 -32.45 -3.41 -9.38
C CYS A 162 -31.01 -2.97 -9.62
N ILE A 163 -30.77 -2.15 -10.65
CA ILE A 163 -29.43 -1.68 -11.00
C ILE A 163 -28.89 -0.73 -9.92
N PHE A 164 -29.77 0.01 -9.24
CA PHE A 164 -29.40 0.84 -8.09
C PHE A 164 -28.76 0.03 -6.96
N PHE A 165 -29.41 -1.03 -6.50
CA PHE A 165 -28.88 -1.86 -5.42
C PHE A 165 -27.57 -2.55 -5.81
N ILE A 166 -27.46 -3.00 -7.06
CA ILE A 166 -26.23 -3.62 -7.58
C ILE A 166 -25.09 -2.60 -7.65
N SER A 167 -25.36 -1.38 -8.14
CA SER A 167 -24.37 -0.31 -8.23
C SER A 167 -23.86 0.11 -6.86
N ILE A 168 -24.75 0.24 -5.87
CA ILE A 168 -24.36 0.60 -4.50
C ILE A 168 -23.55 -0.53 -3.83
N ALA A 169 -23.94 -1.79 -4.05
CA ALA A 169 -23.20 -2.93 -3.51
C ALA A 169 -21.79 -3.00 -4.11
N CYS A 170 -21.67 -2.84 -5.43
CA CYS A 170 -20.37 -2.81 -6.12
C CYS A 170 -19.52 -1.62 -5.66
N PHE A 171 -20.12 -0.43 -5.52
CA PHE A 171 -19.45 0.77 -5.01
C PHE A 171 -18.84 0.54 -3.63
N VAL A 172 -19.61 -0.02 -2.69
CA VAL A 172 -19.15 -0.33 -1.33
C VAL A 172 -17.99 -1.33 -1.35
N ILE A 173 -18.11 -2.40 -2.14
CA ILE A 173 -17.06 -3.42 -2.27
C ILE A 173 -15.76 -2.81 -2.82
N MET A 174 -15.84 -1.97 -3.85
CA MET A 174 -14.66 -1.34 -4.46
C MET A 174 -13.95 -0.37 -3.51
N ILE A 175 -14.71 0.37 -2.68
CA ILE A 175 -14.14 1.21 -1.63
C ILE A 175 -13.48 0.38 -0.52
N LEU A 176 -14.11 -0.72 -0.10
CA LEU A 176 -13.51 -1.63 0.89
C LEU A 176 -12.18 -2.19 0.41
N ILE A 177 -12.09 -2.59 -0.87
CA ILE A 177 -10.84 -3.05 -1.49
C ILE A 177 -9.78 -1.94 -1.47
N SER A 178 -10.16 -0.74 -1.88
CA SER A 178 -9.27 0.42 -1.87
C SER A 178 -8.71 0.75 -0.48
N ILE A 179 -9.56 0.72 0.55
CA ILE A 179 -9.15 0.90 1.96
C ILE A 179 -8.22 -0.22 2.40
N ASN A 180 -8.50 -1.47 2.02
CA ASN A 180 -7.65 -2.61 2.37
C ASN A 180 -6.24 -2.48 1.76
N ILE A 181 -6.14 -2.05 0.50
CA ILE A 181 -4.86 -1.79 -0.17
C ILE A 181 -4.11 -0.64 0.52
N ALA A 182 -4.81 0.43 0.93
CA ALA A 182 -4.21 1.52 1.69
C ALA A 182 -3.68 1.07 3.07
N LEU A 183 -4.38 0.16 3.75
CA LEU A 183 -3.91 -0.44 5.00
C LEU A 183 -2.68 -1.34 4.80
N GLN A 184 -2.65 -2.12 3.72
CA GLN A 184 -1.49 -2.94 3.38
C GLN A 184 -0.29 -2.06 3.04
N SER A 185 -0.49 -0.98 2.29
CA SER A 185 0.52 0.04 2.04
C SER A 185 1.05 0.61 3.35
N ALA A 186 0.18 1.09 4.26
CA ALA A 186 0.56 1.55 5.59
C ALA A 186 1.37 0.52 6.38
N THR A 187 1.05 -0.77 6.25
CA THR A 187 1.78 -1.87 6.88
C THR A 187 3.18 -2.05 6.28
N ILE A 188 3.32 -1.94 4.95
CA ILE A 188 4.62 -1.94 4.28
C ILE A 188 5.48 -0.77 4.76
N TRP A 189 4.88 0.42 4.91
CA TRP A 189 5.59 1.57 5.47
C TRP A 189 6.02 1.32 6.91
N LEU A 190 5.16 0.76 7.75
CA LEU A 190 5.48 0.44 9.13
C LEU A 190 6.63 -0.58 9.27
N TYR A 191 6.67 -1.60 8.40
CA TYR A 191 7.76 -2.59 8.41
C TYR A 191 9.00 -2.12 7.66
N GLY A 192 8.82 -1.22 6.71
CA GLY A 192 9.89 -0.72 5.86
C GLY A 192 10.66 0.45 6.47
N TYR A 193 10.15 1.04 7.55
CA TYR A 193 10.82 2.08 8.33
C TYR A 193 11.45 1.48 9.59
#